data_AF-A0A5J9W050-F1
#
_entry.id   AF-A0A5J9W050-F1
#
_cell.length_a   1.000
_cell.length_b   1.000
_cell.length_c   1.000
_cell.angle_alpha   90.00
_cell.angle_beta   90.00
_cell.angle_gamma   90.00
#
_symmetry.space_group_name_H-M   'P 1'
#
loop_
_entity.id
_entity.type
_entity.pdbx_description
1 polymer ?
#
loop_
_entity_poly.entity_id
_entity_poly.type
_entity_poly.pdbx_seq_one_letter_code
_entity_poly.pdbx_strand_id
1 'polypeptide(L)'
;MAPPPELIDDVAAEIFLRLPPDEPEHLFRASLVCKPWLRVISDPAFLRRYRAYHRTPPLLGYARRRKAILEGDADPRLFPTTVVPLAPNPCFRQALDCHHGRVLLHAYEKDHWYLIVWDPVTGDEHRVPDAAIHSLIYSAAVFCAVSGCDHLDCHGGPFRVVFIDTDGSDNLIKACIYSSETGAWSTPVALSDGWETYVKHRQDALNGEYYRSIPFVQPRRGAVLGDEIYFTLWEADAIIKYDCGKNFLFMINAPLQDADNIALMEMEDNSLGFVYIKCSRLYLWSRKANSEGAAEWMQFKLIELMKMTPVSSPDDNAFVVGCAEGVGVIFVTTGAGLFTIKVNSGQVKKIGKPEVYFSILPYMSFYTPGNVQLIGYMLIVIMHVTPYACLLDRLLFVDS
;
A
#
# COMPACT_ATOMS: atom_id res chain seq x y z
N MET A 1 -1.83 -14.33 48.85
CA MET A 1 -2.17 -13.26 47.88
C MET A 1 -3.49 -13.70 47.24
N ALA A 2 -4.58 -12.98 47.46
CA ALA A 2 -5.85 -13.32 46.82
C ALA A 2 -5.70 -13.14 45.29
N PRO A 3 -6.31 -14.01 44.46
CA PRO A 3 -6.28 -13.81 43.01
C PRO A 3 -6.90 -12.44 42.69
N PRO A 4 -6.35 -11.70 41.72
CA PRO A 4 -6.95 -10.46 41.28
C PRO A 4 -8.39 -10.75 40.80
N PRO A 5 -9.35 -9.85 41.06
CA PRO A 5 -10.73 -10.06 40.63
C PRO A 5 -10.78 -10.27 39.11
N GLU A 6 -11.47 -11.31 38.67
CA GLU A 6 -11.76 -11.53 37.25
C GLU A 6 -12.55 -10.33 36.73
N LEU A 7 -11.97 -9.60 35.78
CA LEU A 7 -12.70 -8.60 35.01
C LEU A 7 -13.79 -9.33 34.23
N ILE A 8 -15.04 -8.90 34.41
CA ILE A 8 -16.16 -9.33 33.56
C ILE A 8 -15.78 -9.04 32.11
N ASP A 9 -16.03 -9.98 31.20
CA ASP A 9 -15.62 -9.90 29.78
C ASP A 9 -16.04 -8.57 29.13
N ASP A 10 -17.19 -8.02 29.51
CA ASP A 10 -17.69 -6.71 29.06
C ASP A 10 -16.76 -5.55 29.44
N VAL A 11 -16.24 -5.53 30.66
CA VAL A 11 -15.33 -4.47 31.12
C VAL A 11 -13.96 -4.61 30.46
N ALA A 12 -13.49 -5.85 30.26
CA ALA A 12 -12.26 -6.11 29.54
C ALA A 12 -12.35 -5.63 28.08
N ALA A 13 -13.47 -5.91 27.40
CA ALA A 13 -13.73 -5.43 26.04
C ALA A 13 -13.70 -3.89 25.96
N GLU A 14 -14.31 -3.18 26.91
CA GLU A 14 -14.27 -1.72 26.97
C GLU A 14 -12.87 -1.15 27.21
N ILE A 15 -12.02 -1.86 27.94
CA ILE A 15 -10.61 -1.47 28.14
C ILE A 15 -9.83 -1.68 26.85
N PHE A 16 -9.93 -2.86 26.23
CA PHE A 16 -9.20 -3.18 24.99
C PHE A 16 -9.64 -2.31 23.83
N LEU A 17 -10.91 -1.89 23.78
CA LEU A 17 -11.43 -0.98 22.77
C LEU A 17 -10.66 0.34 22.71
N ARG A 18 -10.16 0.81 23.85
CA ARG A 18 -9.43 2.07 23.98
C ARG A 18 -7.93 1.96 23.68
N LEU A 19 -7.40 0.74 23.49
CA LEU A 19 -5.99 0.58 23.11
C LEU A 19 -5.75 1.15 21.71
N PRO A 20 -4.73 2.01 21.54
CA PRO A 20 -4.50 2.70 20.28
C PRO A 20 -4.07 1.71 19.18
N PRO A 21 -4.62 1.80 17.96
CA PRO A 21 -4.30 0.89 16.88
C PRO A 21 -2.89 1.12 16.32
N ASP A 22 -2.33 2.32 16.47
CA ASP A 22 -0.94 2.65 16.09
C ASP A 22 0.11 1.92 16.93
N GLU A 23 -0.30 1.28 18.04
CA GLU A 23 0.54 0.46 18.93
C GLU A 23 -0.10 -0.95 19.07
N PRO A 24 -0.20 -1.71 17.95
CA PRO A 24 -0.94 -2.97 17.91
C PRO A 24 -0.34 -4.03 18.84
N GLU A 25 0.90 -3.86 19.30
CA GLU A 25 1.55 -4.71 20.29
C GLU A 25 0.81 -4.76 21.62
N HIS A 26 0.06 -3.72 22.00
CA HIS A 26 -0.69 -3.72 23.25
C HIS A 26 -1.85 -4.69 23.20
N LEU A 27 -2.64 -4.65 22.12
CA LEU A 27 -3.75 -5.57 21.91
C LEU A 27 -3.23 -7.00 21.69
N PHE A 28 -2.14 -7.16 20.93
CA PHE A 28 -1.48 -8.45 20.76
C PHE A 28 -0.99 -9.04 22.09
N ARG A 29 -0.25 -8.28 22.91
CA ARG A 29 0.23 -8.76 24.22
C ARG A 29 -0.92 -9.08 25.16
N ALA A 30 -2.00 -8.31 25.15
CA ALA A 30 -3.20 -8.61 25.94
C ALA A 30 -3.82 -9.96 25.55
N SER A 31 -3.85 -10.29 24.25
CA SER A 31 -4.35 -11.59 23.78
C SER A 31 -3.53 -12.79 24.29
N LEU A 32 -2.26 -12.58 24.66
CA LEU A 32 -1.36 -13.62 25.17
C LEU A 32 -1.45 -13.79 26.70
N VAL A 33 -2.16 -12.92 27.42
CA VAL A 33 -2.22 -12.96 28.90
C VAL A 33 -3.02 -14.15 29.41
N CYS A 34 -4.23 -14.36 28.88
CA CYS A 34 -5.10 -15.46 29.29
C CYS A 34 -6.15 -15.81 28.23
N LYS A 35 -6.73 -17.01 28.33
CA LYS A 35 -7.75 -17.49 27.37
C LYS A 35 -9.01 -16.61 27.32
N PRO A 36 -9.56 -16.08 28.42
CA PRO A 36 -10.68 -15.14 28.36
C PRO A 36 -10.36 -13.87 27.56
N TRP A 37 -9.20 -13.25 27.77
CA TRP A 37 -8.80 -12.04 27.03
C TRP A 37 -8.59 -12.34 25.55
N LEU A 38 -7.96 -13.47 25.22
CA LEU A 38 -7.87 -13.96 23.85
C LEU A 38 -9.26 -14.08 23.20
N ARG A 39 -10.23 -14.69 23.90
CA ARG A 39 -11.59 -14.85 23.38
C ARG A 39 -12.26 -13.50 23.11
N VAL A 40 -12.13 -12.53 24.02
CA VAL A 40 -12.68 -11.19 23.84
C VAL A 40 -12.03 -10.50 22.64
N ILE A 41 -10.71 -10.54 22.53
CA ILE A 41 -9.96 -9.82 21.47
C ILE A 41 -10.15 -10.47 20.10
N SER A 42 -10.31 -11.79 20.04
CA SER A 42 -10.56 -12.53 18.80
C SER A 42 -12.06 -12.62 18.44
N ASP A 43 -12.96 -12.09 19.27
CA ASP A 43 -14.39 -12.10 18.98
C ASP A 43 -14.72 -11.19 17.78
N PRO A 44 -15.44 -11.69 16.75
CA PRO A 44 -15.78 -10.89 15.59
C PRO A 44 -16.63 -9.64 15.89
N ALA A 45 -17.44 -9.62 16.97
CA ALA A 45 -18.17 -8.42 17.36
C ALA A 45 -17.24 -7.39 18.02
N PHE A 46 -16.31 -7.81 18.88
CA PHE A 46 -15.26 -6.93 19.40
C PHE A 46 -14.42 -6.33 18.28
N LEU A 47 -13.92 -7.14 17.34
CA LEU A 47 -13.08 -6.66 16.24
C LEU A 47 -13.81 -5.62 15.37
N ARG A 48 -15.08 -5.87 15.03
CA ARG A 48 -15.92 -4.88 14.32
C ARG A 48 -16.08 -3.59 15.10
N ARG A 49 -16.33 -3.67 16.41
CA ARG A 49 -16.43 -2.50 17.29
C ARG A 49 -15.09 -1.75 17.37
N TYR A 50 -13.98 -2.46 17.48
CA TYR A 50 -12.63 -1.89 17.54
C TYR A 50 -12.31 -1.07 16.30
N ARG A 51 -12.55 -1.67 15.12
CA ARG A 51 -12.34 -1.00 13.84
C ARG A 51 -13.28 0.17 13.64
N ALA A 52 -14.58 0.04 13.97
CA ALA A 52 -15.55 1.12 13.86
C ALA A 52 -15.25 2.29 14.82
N TYR A 53 -14.71 2.00 16.00
CA TYR A 53 -14.31 3.01 16.99
C TYR A 53 -13.11 3.82 16.51
N HIS A 54 -12.08 3.13 15.99
CA HIS A 54 -10.84 3.78 15.55
C HIS A 54 -10.90 4.34 14.13
N ARG A 55 -11.71 3.76 13.26
CA ARG A 55 -11.98 4.11 11.84
C ARG A 55 -10.80 4.05 10.89
N THR A 56 -9.60 4.34 11.36
CA THR A 56 -8.42 4.46 10.53
C THR A 56 -7.48 3.29 10.84
N PRO A 57 -7.18 2.43 9.84
CA PRO A 57 -6.19 1.38 10.05
C PRO A 57 -4.79 1.99 10.27
N PRO A 58 -3.98 1.41 11.16
CA PRO A 58 -2.62 1.86 11.43
C PRO A 58 -1.65 1.43 10.33
N LEU A 59 -0.52 2.14 10.23
CA LEU A 59 0.60 1.72 9.38
C LEU A 59 1.36 0.58 10.05
N LEU A 60 1.17 -0.65 9.56
CA LEU A 60 1.85 -1.83 10.09
C LEU A 60 3.21 -2.08 9.44
N GLY A 61 3.39 -1.59 8.20
CA GLY A 61 4.66 -1.64 7.51
C GLY A 61 4.64 -0.90 6.17
N TYR A 62 5.72 -1.02 5.40
CA TYR A 62 5.78 -0.51 4.04
C TYR A 62 6.64 -1.39 3.15
N ALA A 63 6.24 -1.53 1.89
CA ALA A 63 7.08 -2.15 0.86
C ALA A 63 7.74 -1.06 0.01
N ARG A 64 8.88 -1.41 -0.59
CA ARG A 64 9.66 -0.49 -1.43
C ARG A 64 9.60 -0.95 -2.87
N ARG A 65 9.15 -0.07 -3.75
CA ARG A 65 9.17 -0.29 -5.19
C ARG A 65 10.35 0.47 -5.78
N ARG A 66 11.27 -0.28 -6.38
CA ARG A 66 12.49 0.25 -7.01
C ARG A 66 12.27 0.60 -8.48
N LYS A 67 13.11 1.49 -8.99
CA LYS A 67 13.15 1.82 -10.42
C LYS A 67 13.79 0.62 -11.15
N ALA A 68 13.05 0.01 -12.06
CA ALA A 68 13.31 -1.32 -12.64
C ALA A 68 14.66 -1.50 -13.39
N ILE A 69 15.49 -0.46 -13.53
CA ILE A 69 16.58 -0.44 -14.52
C ILE A 69 17.99 -0.42 -13.88
N LEU A 70 18.17 -0.07 -12.59
CA LEU A 70 19.52 0.33 -12.11
C LEU A 70 19.96 -0.20 -10.73
N GLU A 71 19.10 -0.85 -9.95
CA GLU A 71 19.45 -1.17 -8.55
C GLU A 71 19.54 -2.69 -8.31
N GLY A 72 20.75 -3.13 -7.94
CA GLY A 72 21.06 -4.51 -7.59
C GLY A 72 20.17 -5.08 -6.48
N ASP A 73 19.99 -6.39 -6.54
CA ASP A 73 19.01 -7.21 -5.83
C ASP A 73 19.15 -7.13 -4.30
N ALA A 74 18.43 -6.21 -3.66
CA ALA A 74 18.19 -6.31 -2.23
C ALA A 74 16.86 -7.04 -2.05
N ASP A 75 16.90 -8.06 -1.21
CA ASP A 75 15.79 -8.96 -0.92
C ASP A 75 14.47 -8.19 -0.69
N PRO A 76 13.51 -8.32 -1.61
CA PRO A 76 12.28 -7.55 -1.58
C PRO A 76 11.44 -8.04 -0.40
N ARG A 77 11.10 -7.11 0.50
CA ARG A 77 10.41 -7.43 1.75
C ARG A 77 9.49 -6.30 2.18
N LEU A 78 8.46 -6.66 2.93
CA LEU A 78 7.72 -5.71 3.73
C LEU A 78 8.57 -5.31 4.94
N PHE A 79 8.71 -4.00 5.19
CA PHE A 79 9.42 -3.45 6.35
C PHE A 79 8.40 -3.15 7.44
N PRO A 80 8.37 -3.91 8.55
CA PRO A 80 7.45 -3.63 9.64
C PRO A 80 7.77 -2.28 10.29
N THR A 81 6.72 -1.54 10.65
CA THR A 81 6.81 -0.31 11.46
C THR A 81 6.40 -0.55 12.92
N THR A 82 5.98 -1.77 13.21
CA THR A 82 5.48 -2.24 14.51
C THR A 82 6.18 -3.55 14.87
N VAL A 83 6.07 -3.98 16.13
CA VAL A 83 6.70 -5.23 16.61
C VAL A 83 5.76 -6.43 16.60
N VAL A 84 4.54 -6.26 16.08
CA VAL A 84 3.62 -7.38 15.92
C VAL A 84 4.11 -8.32 14.81
N PRO A 85 3.92 -9.63 14.97
CA PRO A 85 4.37 -10.56 13.97
C PRO A 85 3.47 -10.50 12.73
N LEU A 86 4.08 -10.33 11.56
CA LEU A 86 3.42 -10.52 10.27
C LEU A 86 3.80 -11.89 9.70
N ALA A 87 2.98 -12.39 8.78
CA ALA A 87 3.28 -13.60 8.05
C ALA A 87 4.64 -13.49 7.32
N PRO A 88 5.36 -14.61 7.12
CA PRO A 88 6.57 -14.60 6.32
C PRO A 88 6.31 -14.04 4.92
N ASN A 89 7.26 -13.28 4.39
CA ASN A 89 7.16 -12.77 3.03
C ASN A 89 7.14 -13.95 2.04
N PRO A 90 6.23 -13.98 1.06
CA PRO A 90 6.32 -14.93 -0.04
C PRO A 90 7.59 -14.66 -0.88
N CYS A 91 7.93 -15.59 -1.77
CA CYS A 91 9.00 -15.35 -2.74
C CYS A 91 8.45 -14.43 -3.86
N PHE A 92 8.94 -13.20 -3.93
CA PHE A 92 8.55 -12.25 -4.97
C PHE A 92 9.76 -11.45 -5.46
N ARG A 93 9.63 -10.82 -6.63
CA ARG A 93 10.65 -9.94 -7.21
C ARG A 93 10.42 -8.48 -6.85
N GLN A 94 9.16 -8.04 -6.90
CA GLN A 94 8.83 -6.63 -6.69
C GLN A 94 7.44 -6.48 -6.08
N ALA A 95 7.30 -5.58 -5.11
CA ALA A 95 6.00 -5.13 -4.66
C ALA A 95 5.47 -4.05 -5.62
N LEU A 96 4.22 -4.19 -6.04
CA LEU A 96 3.57 -3.29 -6.99
C LEU A 96 2.65 -2.30 -6.30
N ASP A 97 1.91 -2.77 -5.30
CA ASP A 97 0.89 -1.99 -4.63
C ASP A 97 0.53 -2.48 -3.22
N CYS A 98 -0.06 -1.60 -2.40
CA CYS A 98 -0.65 -1.91 -1.10
C CYS A 98 -1.94 -1.10 -0.94
N HIS A 99 -3.08 -1.76 -0.81
CA HIS A 99 -4.40 -1.14 -0.69
C HIS A 99 -5.34 -2.07 0.08
N HIS A 100 -6.23 -1.49 0.89
CA HIS A 100 -7.29 -2.23 1.58
C HIS A 100 -6.80 -3.50 2.32
N GLY A 101 -5.71 -3.39 3.09
CA GLY A 101 -5.16 -4.51 3.88
C GLY A 101 -4.49 -5.62 3.06
N ARG A 102 -4.26 -5.42 1.76
CA ARG A 102 -3.60 -6.39 0.86
C ARG A 102 -2.35 -5.81 0.22
N VAL A 103 -1.41 -6.69 -0.13
CA VAL A 103 -0.18 -6.36 -0.84
C VAL A 103 -0.18 -7.08 -2.18
N LEU A 104 0.04 -6.35 -3.27
CA LEU A 104 0.19 -6.90 -4.61
C LEU A 104 1.67 -7.05 -4.93
N LEU A 105 2.06 -8.27 -5.28
CA LEU A 105 3.44 -8.65 -5.54
C LEU A 105 3.56 -9.24 -6.95
N HIS A 106 4.70 -9.00 -7.58
CA HIS A 106 5.09 -9.61 -8.83
C HIS A 106 6.15 -10.67 -8.57
N ALA A 107 5.88 -11.90 -9.01
CA ALA A 107 6.72 -13.06 -8.79
C ALA A 107 7.10 -13.74 -10.11
N TYR A 108 8.16 -14.54 -10.06
CA TYR A 108 8.68 -15.31 -11.19
C TYR A 108 9.01 -16.72 -10.72
N GLU A 109 8.43 -17.72 -11.36
CA GLU A 109 8.70 -19.12 -11.05
C GLU A 109 8.66 -19.93 -12.36
N LYS A 110 9.64 -20.81 -12.59
CA LYS A 110 9.69 -21.75 -13.73
C LYS A 110 9.38 -21.08 -15.08
N ASP A 111 10.04 -19.96 -15.35
CA ASP A 111 9.91 -19.21 -16.60
C ASP A 111 8.54 -18.57 -16.88
N HIS A 112 7.73 -18.40 -15.84
CA HIS A 112 6.46 -17.70 -15.91
C HIS A 112 6.38 -16.58 -14.86
N TRP A 113 5.92 -15.42 -15.32
CA TRP A 113 5.52 -14.30 -14.46
C TRP A 113 4.11 -14.54 -13.94
N TYR A 114 3.86 -14.10 -12.71
CA TYR A 114 2.53 -14.10 -12.13
C TYR A 114 2.46 -13.10 -10.99
N LEU A 115 1.23 -12.75 -10.60
CA LEU A 115 0.99 -11.85 -9.49
C LEU A 115 0.55 -12.63 -8.25
N ILE A 116 0.88 -12.11 -7.07
CA ILE A 116 0.42 -12.64 -5.78
C ILE A 116 -0.30 -11.49 -5.07
N VAL A 117 -1.54 -11.75 -4.67
CA VAL A 117 -2.22 -10.92 -3.68
C VAL A 117 -2.00 -11.58 -2.33
N TRP A 118 -1.25 -10.90 -1.47
CA TRP A 118 -0.83 -11.39 -0.17
C TRP A 118 -1.45 -10.57 0.95
N ASP A 119 -1.84 -11.25 2.01
CA ASP A 119 -2.30 -10.68 3.28
C ASP A 119 -1.21 -10.84 4.35
N PRO A 120 -0.46 -9.78 4.69
CA PRO A 120 0.58 -9.86 5.72
C PRO A 120 0.08 -10.20 7.12
N VAL A 121 -1.19 -9.92 7.44
CA VAL A 121 -1.74 -10.22 8.76
C VAL A 121 -2.13 -11.70 8.82
N THR A 122 -2.93 -12.20 7.88
CA THR A 122 -3.42 -13.59 7.92
C THR A 122 -2.46 -14.62 7.30
N GLY A 123 -1.55 -14.16 6.44
CA GLY A 123 -0.67 -15.01 5.63
C GLY A 123 -1.35 -15.60 4.41
N ASP A 124 -2.58 -15.21 4.10
CA ASP A 124 -3.29 -15.71 2.93
C ASP A 124 -2.61 -15.21 1.64
N GLU A 125 -2.44 -16.13 0.70
CA GLU A 125 -1.86 -15.86 -0.62
C GLU A 125 -2.83 -16.30 -1.71
N HIS A 126 -3.09 -15.41 -2.67
CA HIS A 126 -3.85 -15.72 -3.86
C HIS A 126 -3.01 -15.48 -5.10
N ARG A 127 -2.77 -16.54 -5.88
CA ARG A 127 -2.06 -16.46 -7.16
C ARG A 127 -2.99 -15.93 -8.24
N VAL A 128 -2.57 -14.86 -8.91
CA VAL A 128 -3.26 -14.25 -10.04
C VAL A 128 -2.44 -14.55 -11.30
N PRO A 129 -3.04 -15.10 -12.36
CA PRO A 129 -2.32 -15.43 -13.60
C PRO A 129 -1.74 -14.16 -14.23
N ASP A 130 -0.71 -14.32 -15.05
CA ASP A 130 -0.15 -13.22 -15.86
C ASP A 130 -1.26 -12.51 -16.65
N ALA A 131 -1.18 -11.18 -16.72
CA ALA A 131 -2.07 -10.36 -17.55
C ALA A 131 -1.79 -10.56 -19.05
N ALA A 132 -0.72 -11.30 -19.42
CA ALA A 132 -0.24 -11.51 -20.80
C ALA A 132 0.17 -10.20 -21.50
N ILE A 133 0.47 -9.18 -20.69
CA ILE A 133 0.90 -7.87 -21.12
C ILE A 133 2.43 -7.80 -20.93
N HIS A 134 3.16 -7.83 -22.05
CA HIS A 134 4.61 -7.99 -22.08
C HIS A 134 5.32 -6.63 -22.15
N SER A 135 5.44 -5.93 -21.01
CA SER A 135 6.09 -4.62 -20.96
C SER A 135 7.21 -4.52 -19.93
N LEU A 136 8.21 -3.68 -20.27
CA LEU A 136 9.29 -3.27 -19.39
C LEU A 136 8.85 -2.20 -18.38
N ILE A 137 7.71 -1.53 -18.61
CA ILE A 137 7.23 -0.41 -17.81
C ILE A 137 5.72 -0.56 -17.56
N TYR A 138 5.39 -0.91 -16.32
CA TYR A 138 4.02 -1.20 -15.90
C TYR A 138 3.74 -0.71 -14.48
N SER A 139 2.47 -0.65 -14.13
CA SER A 139 1.98 -0.51 -12.76
C SER A 139 0.77 -1.40 -12.56
N ALA A 140 0.40 -1.62 -11.30
CA ALA A 140 -0.79 -2.37 -10.97
C ALA A 140 -1.35 -1.87 -9.65
N ALA A 141 -2.62 -2.15 -9.39
CA ALA A 141 -3.27 -1.85 -8.12
C ALA A 141 -4.22 -2.98 -7.72
N VAL A 142 -4.24 -3.32 -6.44
CA VAL A 142 -5.18 -4.27 -5.84
C VAL A 142 -6.20 -3.52 -5.00
N PHE A 143 -7.46 -3.92 -5.00
CA PHE A 143 -8.46 -3.29 -4.14
C PHE A 143 -9.63 -4.23 -3.85
N CYS A 144 -10.34 -3.95 -2.75
CA CYS A 144 -11.51 -4.71 -2.36
C CYS A 144 -12.62 -4.56 -3.41
N ALA A 145 -13.29 -5.67 -3.75
CA ALA A 145 -14.37 -5.68 -4.73
C ALA A 145 -15.77 -5.59 -4.09
N VAL A 146 -15.84 -5.54 -2.75
CA VAL A 146 -17.11 -5.51 -2.02
C VAL A 146 -17.72 -4.12 -2.10
N SER A 147 -18.90 -4.03 -2.74
CA SER A 147 -19.64 -2.77 -2.86
C SER A 147 -20.05 -2.22 -1.49
N GLY A 148 -19.81 -0.92 -1.26
CA GLY A 148 -20.14 -0.26 0.00
C GLY A 148 -19.29 -0.70 1.19
N CYS A 149 -18.15 -1.34 0.95
CA CYS A 149 -17.20 -1.71 2.00
C CYS A 149 -16.59 -0.45 2.65
N ASP A 150 -16.45 -0.48 3.96
CA ASP A 150 -15.76 0.58 4.73
C ASP A 150 -14.22 0.44 4.68
N HIS A 151 -13.74 -0.62 4.03
CA HIS A 151 -12.35 -1.02 3.88
C HIS A 151 -11.56 -1.18 5.20
N LEU A 152 -12.26 -1.33 6.33
CA LEU A 152 -11.64 -1.53 7.63
C LEU A 152 -11.21 -2.98 7.88
N ASP A 153 -11.84 -3.92 7.18
CA ASP A 153 -11.56 -5.36 7.25
C ASP A 153 -11.84 -6.02 5.90
N CYS A 154 -10.84 -6.03 5.02
CA CYS A 154 -10.95 -6.67 3.72
C CYS A 154 -10.27 -8.06 3.68
N HIS A 155 -9.85 -8.59 4.84
CA HIS A 155 -9.17 -9.87 4.94
C HIS A 155 -10.04 -11.00 4.36
N GLY A 156 -9.47 -11.85 3.49
CA GLY A 156 -10.17 -12.99 2.87
C GLY A 156 -11.34 -12.68 1.92
N GLY A 157 -11.72 -11.40 1.76
CA GLY A 157 -12.83 -11.00 0.88
C GLY A 157 -12.42 -10.94 -0.61
N PRO A 158 -13.40 -10.82 -1.52
CA PRO A 158 -13.11 -10.66 -2.95
C PRO A 158 -12.38 -9.35 -3.22
N PHE A 159 -11.50 -9.40 -4.20
CA PHE A 159 -10.69 -8.30 -4.67
C PHE A 159 -10.62 -8.25 -6.20
N ARG A 160 -10.17 -7.11 -6.70
CA ARG A 160 -9.82 -6.88 -8.10
C ARG A 160 -8.36 -6.45 -8.19
N VAL A 161 -7.75 -6.73 -9.34
CA VAL A 161 -6.41 -6.23 -9.68
C VAL A 161 -6.50 -5.54 -11.02
N VAL A 162 -6.11 -4.28 -11.10
CA VAL A 162 -5.89 -3.59 -12.37
C VAL A 162 -4.42 -3.67 -12.70
N PHE A 163 -4.12 -4.11 -13.92
CA PHE A 163 -2.79 -4.06 -14.50
C PHE A 163 -2.80 -3.02 -15.61
N ILE A 164 -1.77 -2.18 -15.66
CA ILE A 164 -1.62 -1.15 -16.67
C ILE A 164 -0.16 -1.09 -17.11
N ASP A 165 0.08 -0.95 -18.41
CA ASP A 165 1.42 -0.86 -18.96
C ASP A 165 1.52 0.15 -20.09
N THR A 166 2.76 0.39 -20.51
CA THR A 166 3.07 0.99 -21.80
C THR A 166 3.67 -0.11 -22.66
N ASP A 167 2.91 -0.60 -23.63
CA ASP A 167 3.27 -1.76 -24.43
C ASP A 167 4.55 -1.51 -25.23
N GLY A 168 5.53 -2.40 -25.11
CA GLY A 168 6.85 -2.18 -25.73
C GLY A 168 6.86 -2.29 -27.26
N SER A 169 5.82 -2.87 -27.87
CA SER A 169 5.73 -3.09 -29.31
C SER A 169 5.07 -1.92 -30.03
N ASP A 170 3.96 -1.40 -29.49
CA ASP A 170 3.20 -0.31 -30.09
C ASP A 170 3.28 1.00 -29.30
N ASN A 171 3.91 1.03 -28.12
CA ASN A 171 3.99 2.20 -27.23
C ASN A 171 2.62 2.77 -26.84
N LEU A 172 1.56 1.97 -26.87
CA LEU A 172 0.24 2.35 -26.36
C LEU A 172 0.11 1.99 -24.90
N ILE A 173 -0.68 2.79 -24.18
CA ILE A 173 -1.04 2.47 -22.80
C ILE A 173 -2.20 1.49 -22.83
N LYS A 174 -2.01 0.30 -22.24
CA LYS A 174 -3.05 -0.72 -22.16
C LYS A 174 -3.33 -1.05 -20.70
N ALA A 175 -4.58 -1.45 -20.43
CA ALA A 175 -4.99 -1.88 -19.11
C ALA A 175 -5.99 -3.03 -19.18
N CYS A 176 -5.99 -3.86 -18.15
CA CYS A 176 -6.99 -4.88 -17.93
C CYS A 176 -7.24 -5.05 -16.43
N ILE A 177 -8.42 -5.57 -16.10
CA ILE A 177 -8.82 -5.88 -14.72
C ILE A 177 -9.06 -7.37 -14.52
N TYR A 178 -8.51 -7.91 -13.44
CA TYR A 178 -8.75 -9.24 -12.90
C TYR A 178 -9.82 -9.20 -11.81
N SER A 179 -10.70 -10.19 -11.79
CA SER A 179 -11.63 -10.42 -10.67
C SER A 179 -11.36 -11.75 -9.99
N SER A 180 -11.10 -11.72 -8.69
CA SER A 180 -10.91 -12.93 -7.86
C SER A 180 -12.15 -13.84 -7.81
N GLU A 181 -13.35 -13.28 -7.98
CA GLU A 181 -14.59 -14.07 -8.00
C GLU A 181 -14.72 -14.92 -9.25
N THR A 182 -14.27 -14.38 -10.39
CA THR A 182 -14.33 -15.08 -11.69
C THR A 182 -13.04 -15.86 -12.00
N GLY A 183 -11.94 -15.50 -11.35
CA GLY A 183 -10.61 -16.04 -11.63
C GLY A 183 -10.04 -15.62 -12.98
N ALA A 184 -10.59 -14.57 -13.63
CA ALA A 184 -10.27 -14.20 -15.00
C ALA A 184 -9.92 -12.71 -15.14
N TRP A 185 -9.08 -12.43 -16.15
CA TRP A 185 -8.83 -11.09 -16.67
C TRP A 185 -9.92 -10.70 -17.68
N SER A 186 -10.27 -9.43 -17.70
CA SER A 186 -11.05 -8.80 -18.77
C SER A 186 -10.23 -8.67 -20.05
N THR A 187 -10.92 -8.42 -21.16
CA THR A 187 -10.25 -8.06 -22.42
C THR A 187 -9.46 -6.76 -22.22
N PRO A 188 -8.16 -6.74 -22.57
CA PRO A 188 -7.36 -5.52 -22.48
C PRO A 188 -7.93 -4.39 -23.32
N VAL A 189 -7.86 -3.18 -22.79
CA VAL A 189 -8.26 -1.96 -23.48
C VAL A 189 -7.05 -1.05 -23.64
N ALA A 190 -6.96 -0.38 -24.78
CA ALA A 190 -5.94 0.61 -25.06
C ALA A 190 -6.51 2.02 -24.89
N LEU A 191 -5.67 2.94 -24.47
CA LEU A 191 -5.99 4.35 -24.45
C LEU A 191 -6.31 4.83 -25.88
N SER A 192 -7.47 5.45 -26.07
CA SER A 192 -7.90 5.94 -27.39
C SER A 192 -7.07 7.14 -27.86
N ASP A 193 -6.88 7.27 -29.17
CA ASP A 193 -6.20 8.40 -29.83
C ASP A 193 -6.95 9.75 -29.72
N GLY A 194 -8.05 9.82 -28.99
CA GLY A 194 -8.86 11.03 -28.83
C GLY A 194 -8.18 12.18 -28.07
N TRP A 195 -6.93 12.02 -27.62
CA TRP A 195 -6.20 13.06 -26.89
C TRP A 195 -5.02 13.59 -27.69
N GLU A 196 -5.30 14.62 -28.49
CA GLU A 196 -4.38 15.21 -29.45
C GLU A 196 -3.02 15.57 -28.82
N THR A 197 -3.00 16.11 -27.59
CA THR A 197 -1.76 16.50 -26.91
C THR A 197 -0.85 15.31 -26.62
N TYR A 198 -1.42 14.19 -26.17
CA TYR A 198 -0.64 12.97 -25.88
C TYR A 198 -0.19 12.31 -27.18
N VAL A 199 -1.09 12.19 -28.16
CA VAL A 199 -0.77 11.61 -29.47
C VAL A 199 0.35 12.41 -30.13
N LYS A 200 0.27 13.75 -30.09
CA LYS A 200 1.32 14.64 -30.58
C LYS A 200 2.63 14.43 -29.83
N HIS A 201 2.62 14.42 -28.48
CA HIS A 201 3.84 14.20 -27.71
C HIS A 201 4.50 12.85 -28.05
N ARG A 202 3.70 11.77 -28.07
CA ARG A 202 4.18 10.44 -28.48
C ARG A 202 4.76 10.46 -29.90
N GLN A 203 4.10 11.14 -30.84
CA GLN A 203 4.58 11.23 -32.23
C GLN A 203 5.88 12.04 -32.33
N ASP A 204 5.99 13.16 -31.64
CA ASP A 204 7.20 14.01 -31.59
C ASP A 204 8.39 13.21 -31.02
N ALA A 205 8.16 12.44 -29.95
CA ALA A 205 9.16 11.56 -29.34
C ALA A 205 9.61 10.43 -30.31
N LEU A 206 8.66 9.81 -31.02
CA LEU A 206 8.95 8.78 -32.02
C LEU A 206 9.71 9.34 -33.23
N ASN A 207 9.51 10.61 -33.56
CA ASN A 207 10.22 11.31 -34.64
C ASN A 207 11.66 11.72 -34.24
N GLY A 208 12.09 11.42 -33.01
CA GLY A 208 13.45 11.67 -32.55
C GLY A 208 13.77 13.12 -32.25
N GLU A 209 12.77 13.94 -31.91
CA GLU A 209 13.04 15.28 -31.38
C GLU A 209 13.84 15.16 -30.07
N TYR A 210 15.05 15.74 -30.06
CA TYR A 210 16.12 15.53 -29.06
C TYR A 210 15.74 15.80 -27.58
N TYR A 211 14.53 16.30 -27.32
CA TYR A 211 14.06 16.72 -25.99
C TYR A 211 12.79 15.99 -25.50
N ARG A 212 12.22 15.04 -26.26
CA ARG A 212 10.97 14.35 -25.88
C ARG A 212 11.17 12.84 -25.86
N SER A 213 11.06 12.22 -24.68
CA SER A 213 10.98 10.76 -24.56
C SER A 213 9.53 10.31 -24.74
N ILE A 214 9.35 9.03 -25.08
CA ILE A 214 8.01 8.43 -25.20
C ILE A 214 7.36 8.45 -23.80
N PRO A 215 6.18 9.06 -23.63
CA PRO A 215 5.51 9.05 -22.33
C PRO A 215 5.10 7.63 -21.94
N PHE A 216 5.34 7.26 -20.69
CA PHE A 216 5.06 5.92 -20.19
C PHE A 216 4.45 5.94 -18.78
N VAL A 217 3.78 4.86 -18.41
CA VAL A 217 3.18 4.68 -17.09
C VAL A 217 4.27 4.61 -16.02
N GLN A 218 4.23 5.49 -15.02
CA GLN A 218 5.21 5.42 -13.95
C GLN A 218 4.97 4.18 -13.09
N PRO A 219 6.02 3.43 -12.71
CA PRO A 219 5.92 2.31 -11.79
C PRO A 219 5.76 2.79 -10.33
N ARG A 220 4.77 3.66 -10.10
CA ARG A 220 4.39 4.22 -8.80
C ARG A 220 3.03 3.67 -8.36
N ARG A 221 2.76 3.75 -7.07
CA ARG A 221 1.46 3.44 -6.48
C ARG A 221 0.34 4.23 -7.19
N GLY A 222 -0.72 3.54 -7.59
CA GLY A 222 -1.94 4.20 -8.06
C GLY A 222 -2.73 4.81 -6.90
N ALA A 223 -3.66 5.72 -7.21
CA ALA A 223 -4.71 6.09 -6.26
C ALA A 223 -6.01 5.39 -6.65
N VAL A 224 -6.69 4.78 -5.68
CA VAL A 224 -7.97 4.10 -5.86
C VAL A 224 -9.05 4.99 -5.25
N LEU A 225 -10.13 5.25 -6.00
CA LEU A 225 -11.29 6.01 -5.57
C LEU A 225 -12.55 5.28 -6.05
N GLY A 226 -13.17 4.48 -5.16
CA GLY A 226 -14.26 3.59 -5.55
C GLY A 226 -13.82 2.60 -6.63
N ASP A 227 -14.54 2.56 -7.76
CA ASP A 227 -14.25 1.72 -8.93
C ASP A 227 -13.31 2.40 -9.96
N GLU A 228 -12.62 3.47 -9.56
CA GLU A 228 -11.72 4.22 -10.44
C GLU A 228 -10.30 4.22 -9.92
N ILE A 229 -9.33 4.04 -10.81
CA ILE A 229 -7.91 3.99 -10.45
C ILE A 229 -7.12 4.98 -11.29
N TYR A 230 -6.18 5.66 -10.64
CA TYR A 230 -5.42 6.74 -11.21
C TYR A 230 -3.92 6.44 -11.16
N PHE A 231 -3.25 6.62 -12.30
CA PHE A 231 -1.81 6.38 -12.45
C PHE A 231 -1.12 7.61 -13.05
N THR A 232 0.10 7.89 -12.61
CA THR A 232 0.92 8.97 -13.15
C THR A 232 1.68 8.52 -14.40
N LEU A 233 1.87 9.46 -15.33
CA LEU A 233 2.69 9.27 -16.51
C LEU A 233 4.04 9.99 -16.33
N TRP A 234 5.09 9.41 -16.90
CA TRP A 234 6.39 10.06 -17.05
C TRP A 234 6.37 10.90 -18.32
N GLU A 235 6.95 12.10 -18.26
CA GLU A 235 6.98 13.04 -19.38
C GLU A 235 5.60 13.28 -20.01
N ALA A 236 4.55 13.28 -19.18
CA ALA A 236 3.25 13.78 -19.59
C ALA A 236 2.66 14.64 -18.48
N ASP A 237 2.08 15.78 -18.86
CA ASP A 237 1.31 16.64 -17.97
C ASP A 237 -0.09 16.04 -17.72
N ALA A 238 -0.17 14.72 -17.52
CA ALA A 238 -1.40 13.95 -17.51
C ALA A 238 -1.37 12.79 -16.52
N ILE A 239 -2.57 12.42 -16.08
CA ILE A 239 -2.87 11.31 -15.20
C ILE A 239 -3.80 10.37 -15.98
N ILE A 240 -3.48 9.09 -16.02
CA ILE A 240 -4.38 8.08 -16.55
C ILE A 240 -5.43 7.75 -15.49
N LYS A 241 -6.68 7.73 -15.90
CA LYS A 241 -7.81 7.18 -15.16
C LYS A 241 -8.26 5.89 -15.84
N TYR A 242 -8.43 4.84 -15.06
CA TYR A 242 -9.08 3.60 -15.47
C TYR A 242 -10.41 3.46 -14.73
N ASP A 243 -11.51 3.42 -15.48
CA ASP A 243 -12.88 3.18 -14.96
C ASP A 243 -13.14 1.67 -15.01
N CYS A 244 -13.12 1.02 -13.85
CA CYS A 244 -13.25 -0.44 -13.74
C CYS A 244 -14.64 -0.93 -14.16
N GLY A 245 -15.68 -0.12 -13.92
CA GLY A 245 -17.06 -0.48 -14.25
C GLY A 245 -17.30 -0.50 -15.76
N LYS A 246 -16.62 0.39 -16.49
CA LYS A 246 -16.73 0.49 -17.96
C LYS A 246 -15.62 -0.23 -18.72
N ASN A 247 -14.58 -0.69 -18.02
CA ASN A 247 -13.33 -1.19 -18.61
C ASN A 247 -12.78 -0.18 -19.64
N PHE A 248 -12.53 1.05 -19.22
CA PHE A 248 -12.18 2.14 -20.13
C PHE A 248 -11.07 3.04 -19.56
N LEU A 249 -10.16 3.47 -20.44
CA LEU A 249 -9.06 4.38 -20.13
C LEU A 249 -9.38 5.81 -20.56
N PHE A 250 -9.10 6.76 -19.68
CA PHE A 250 -9.24 8.19 -19.94
C PHE A 250 -8.03 8.95 -19.40
N MET A 251 -7.77 10.16 -19.90
CA MET A 251 -6.71 11.02 -19.39
C MET A 251 -7.24 12.29 -18.74
N ILE A 252 -6.59 12.70 -17.67
CA ILE A 252 -6.89 13.90 -16.92
C ILE A 252 -5.64 14.77 -16.93
N ASN A 253 -5.80 16.06 -17.23
CA ASN A 253 -4.69 17.01 -17.11
C ASN A 253 -4.18 17.07 -15.67
N ALA A 254 -2.87 17.04 -15.49
CA ALA A 254 -2.25 17.33 -14.21
C ALA A 254 -2.39 18.84 -13.88
N PRO A 255 -2.43 19.23 -12.58
CA PRO A 255 -2.53 20.64 -12.20
C PRO A 255 -1.26 21.45 -12.48
N LEU A 256 -0.12 20.80 -12.75
CA LEU A 256 1.15 21.45 -13.01
C LEU A 256 1.92 20.70 -14.10
N GLN A 257 2.57 21.47 -14.98
CA GLN A 257 3.48 20.96 -16.01
C GLN A 257 4.87 20.70 -15.46
N ASP A 258 5.57 19.69 -15.99
CA ASP A 258 6.95 19.33 -15.65
C ASP A 258 7.18 19.02 -14.15
N ALA A 259 6.15 18.52 -13.47
CA ALA A 259 6.27 18.10 -12.09
C ALA A 259 6.85 16.66 -12.02
N ASP A 260 8.07 16.53 -11.52
CA ASP A 260 8.64 15.22 -11.21
C ASP A 260 8.30 14.76 -9.80
N ASN A 261 8.38 13.45 -9.57
CA ASN A 261 8.20 12.82 -8.27
C ASN A 261 6.84 13.14 -7.61
N ILE A 262 5.77 12.94 -8.39
CA ILE A 262 4.40 13.11 -7.95
C ILE A 262 3.92 11.87 -7.19
N ALA A 263 3.08 12.07 -6.18
CA ALA A 263 2.21 11.03 -5.65
C ALA A 263 0.73 11.43 -5.78
N LEU A 264 -0.10 10.46 -6.16
CA LEU A 264 -1.54 10.56 -6.11
C LEU A 264 -2.02 10.08 -4.74
N MET A 265 -3.11 10.67 -4.27
CA MET A 265 -3.62 10.43 -2.92
C MET A 265 -5.15 10.43 -2.95
N GLU A 266 -5.77 9.59 -2.14
CA GLU A 266 -7.18 9.74 -1.78
C GLU A 266 -7.30 10.80 -0.67
N MET A 267 -8.08 11.83 -0.91
CA MET A 267 -8.37 12.88 0.06
C MET A 267 -9.53 12.46 0.98
N GLU A 268 -9.65 13.08 2.16
CA GLU A 268 -10.70 12.79 3.15
C GLU A 268 -12.14 12.94 2.62
N ASP A 269 -12.33 13.71 1.55
CA ASP A 269 -13.60 13.93 0.88
C ASP A 269 -13.80 13.04 -0.36
N ASN A 270 -13.04 11.94 -0.45
CA ASN A 270 -13.01 10.99 -1.57
C ASN A 270 -12.66 11.64 -2.92
N SER A 271 -11.98 12.79 -2.89
CA SER A 271 -11.45 13.43 -4.09
C SER A 271 -10.03 12.95 -4.43
N LEU A 272 -9.63 13.12 -5.69
CA LEU A 272 -8.27 12.84 -6.11
C LEU A 272 -7.33 13.97 -5.66
N GLY A 273 -6.31 13.58 -4.91
CA GLY A 273 -5.21 14.43 -4.48
C GLY A 273 -3.99 14.30 -5.40
N PHE A 274 -3.28 15.40 -5.58
CA PHE A 274 -2.03 15.46 -6.34
C PHE A 274 -0.97 16.19 -5.51
N VAL A 275 0.15 15.50 -5.26
CA VAL A 275 1.16 15.94 -4.30
C VAL A 275 2.55 15.92 -4.95
N TYR A 276 3.29 17.02 -4.80
CA TYR A 276 4.68 17.14 -5.26
C TYR A 276 5.47 18.13 -4.41
N ILE A 277 6.80 18.11 -4.56
CA ILE A 277 7.70 19.07 -3.91
C ILE A 277 8.39 19.93 -4.98
N LYS A 278 8.42 21.23 -4.75
CA LYS A 278 9.19 22.19 -5.56
C LYS A 278 9.80 23.26 -4.67
N CYS A 279 11.10 23.51 -4.82
CA CYS A 279 11.84 24.51 -4.04
C CYS A 279 11.61 24.37 -2.52
N SER A 280 11.72 23.16 -1.97
CA SER A 280 11.51 22.84 -0.55
C SER A 280 10.12 23.16 -0.01
N ARG A 281 9.12 23.26 -0.89
CA ARG A 281 7.71 23.40 -0.54
C ARG A 281 6.92 22.21 -1.07
N LEU A 282 6.11 21.63 -0.21
CA LEU A 282 5.19 20.53 -0.52
C LEU A 282 3.84 21.14 -0.90
N TYR A 283 3.42 20.90 -2.13
CA TYR A 283 2.16 21.37 -2.68
C TYR A 283 1.16 20.23 -2.73
N LEU A 284 -0.06 20.50 -2.26
CA LEU A 284 -1.16 19.57 -2.31
C LEU A 284 -2.30 20.21 -3.10
N TRP A 285 -2.78 19.49 -4.10
CA TRP A 285 -3.93 19.84 -4.91
C TRP A 285 -5.02 18.80 -4.71
N SER A 286 -6.27 19.23 -4.81
CA SER A 286 -7.44 18.35 -4.78
C SER A 286 -8.30 18.62 -6.00
N ARG A 287 -8.82 17.56 -6.61
CA ARG A 287 -9.67 17.63 -7.80
C ARG A 287 -11.13 17.46 -7.41
N LYS A 288 -11.91 18.54 -7.45
CA LYS A 288 -13.33 18.53 -7.03
C LYS A 288 -14.24 19.05 -8.13
N ALA A 289 -15.50 18.63 -8.09
CA ALA A 289 -16.54 19.23 -8.93
C ALA A 289 -16.72 20.71 -8.55
N ASN A 290 -16.72 21.58 -9.57
CA ASN A 290 -17.09 22.98 -9.44
C ASN A 290 -18.62 23.13 -9.34
N SER A 291 -19.12 24.36 -9.21
CA SER A 291 -20.57 24.64 -9.12
C SER A 291 -21.36 24.21 -10.37
N GLU A 292 -20.68 24.02 -11.50
CA GLU A 292 -21.25 23.59 -12.78
C GLU A 292 -21.13 22.06 -12.98
N GLY A 293 -20.55 21.34 -12.01
CA GLY A 293 -20.35 19.89 -12.05
C GLY A 293 -19.10 19.43 -12.79
N ALA A 294 -18.34 20.34 -13.41
CA ALA A 294 -17.07 20.03 -14.04
C ALA A 294 -15.97 19.92 -12.97
N ALA A 295 -15.13 18.88 -13.06
CA ALA A 295 -14.12 18.64 -12.03
C ALA A 295 -12.80 19.35 -12.33
N GLU A 296 -12.37 20.20 -11.40
CA GLU A 296 -11.23 21.12 -11.50
C GLU A 296 -10.22 20.90 -10.39
N TRP A 297 -8.97 21.23 -10.66
CA TRP A 297 -7.90 21.20 -9.68
C TRP A 297 -7.87 22.50 -8.88
N MET A 298 -7.86 22.37 -7.55
CA MET A 298 -7.70 23.49 -6.63
C MET A 298 -6.53 23.22 -5.69
N GLN A 299 -5.70 24.24 -5.47
CA GLN A 299 -4.62 24.15 -4.51
C GLN A 299 -5.24 24.02 -3.11
N PHE A 300 -5.02 22.87 -2.49
CA PHE A 300 -5.60 22.52 -1.20
C PHE A 300 -4.71 23.01 -0.04
N LYS A 301 -3.40 22.77 -0.12
CA LYS A 301 -2.47 23.11 0.96
C LYS A 301 -1.04 23.33 0.47
N LEU A 302 -0.31 24.17 1.21
CA LEU A 302 1.12 24.41 1.02
C LEU A 302 1.84 24.21 2.36
N ILE A 303 2.92 23.42 2.36
CA ILE A 303 3.73 23.13 3.55
C ILE A 303 5.20 23.45 3.25
N GLU A 304 5.85 24.24 4.09
CA GLU A 304 7.28 24.57 3.97
C GLU A 304 8.15 23.53 4.68
N LEU A 305 8.97 22.79 3.93
CA LEU A 305 9.76 21.67 4.47
C LEU A 305 10.98 22.11 5.27
N MET A 306 11.58 23.27 4.95
CA MET A 306 12.76 23.78 5.66
C MET A 306 12.54 23.96 7.18
N LYS A 307 11.28 24.12 7.61
CA LYS A 307 10.92 24.26 9.02
C LYS A 307 10.71 22.92 9.73
N MET A 308 10.65 21.81 8.99
CA MET A 308 10.13 20.53 9.51
C MET A 308 11.08 19.34 9.38
N THR A 309 12.02 19.38 8.43
CA THR A 309 13.01 18.31 8.24
C THR A 309 14.42 18.83 8.52
N PRO A 310 15.26 18.12 9.29
CA PRO A 310 16.67 18.45 9.38
C PRO A 310 17.31 18.18 8.01
N VAL A 311 17.43 19.24 7.21
CA VAL A 311 18.13 19.17 5.93
C VAL A 311 19.61 19.00 6.25
N SER A 312 20.22 17.90 5.82
CA SER A 312 21.63 17.60 6.13
C SER A 312 22.59 18.48 5.33
N SER A 313 22.18 18.96 4.14
CA SER A 313 22.92 19.93 3.32
C SER A 313 21.99 20.81 2.46
N PRO A 314 22.36 22.07 2.13
CA PRO A 314 21.56 22.94 1.26
C PRO A 314 21.26 22.37 -0.13
N ASP A 315 22.04 21.38 -0.58
CA ASP A 315 21.92 20.71 -1.87
C ASP A 315 21.05 19.42 -1.81
N ASP A 316 20.59 19.00 -0.63
CA ASP A 316 19.73 17.83 -0.47
C ASP A 316 18.30 18.11 -0.94
N ASN A 317 17.96 17.59 -2.11
CA ASN A 317 16.60 17.64 -2.64
C ASN A 317 15.66 16.66 -1.90
N ALA A 318 14.44 17.13 -1.62
CA ALA A 318 13.36 16.33 -1.06
C ALA A 318 12.38 15.91 -2.16
N PHE A 319 11.97 14.64 -2.16
CA PHE A 319 11.06 14.09 -3.16
C PHE A 319 9.89 13.36 -2.53
N VAL A 320 8.71 13.45 -3.15
CA VAL A 320 7.55 12.66 -2.72
C VAL A 320 7.66 11.27 -3.32
N VAL A 321 7.53 10.26 -2.46
CA VAL A 321 7.70 8.84 -2.84
C VAL A 321 6.43 8.02 -2.60
N GLY A 322 5.41 8.57 -1.97
CA GLY A 322 4.13 7.90 -1.80
C GLY A 322 3.21 8.61 -0.81
N CYS A 323 1.97 8.14 -0.72
CA CYS A 323 0.96 8.59 0.23
C CYS A 323 0.28 7.37 0.83
N ALA A 324 -0.09 7.44 2.11
CA ALA A 324 -0.96 6.44 2.72
C ALA A 324 -2.43 6.77 2.45
N GLU A 325 -3.18 5.72 2.20
CA GLU A 325 -4.62 5.74 1.92
C GLU A 325 -5.41 6.32 3.09
N GLY A 326 -6.32 7.27 2.81
CA GLY A 326 -7.32 7.78 3.75
C GLY A 326 -6.82 8.51 5.02
N VAL A 327 -5.51 8.70 5.22
CA VAL A 327 -4.97 9.20 6.51
C VAL A 327 -4.19 10.51 6.44
N GLY A 328 -4.05 11.09 5.24
CA GLY A 328 -3.28 12.32 5.10
C GLY A 328 -1.83 12.18 5.52
N VAL A 329 -1.17 11.05 5.22
CA VAL A 329 0.25 10.84 5.47
C VAL A 329 0.99 10.77 4.15
N ILE A 330 1.98 11.64 3.99
CA ILE A 330 2.84 11.73 2.80
C ILE A 330 4.23 11.20 3.16
N PHE A 331 4.78 10.37 2.28
CA PHE A 331 6.15 9.87 2.39
C PHE A 331 7.08 10.74 1.56
N VAL A 332 8.12 11.26 2.22
CA VAL A 332 9.12 12.14 1.63
C VAL A 332 10.50 11.56 1.89
N THR A 333 11.30 11.43 0.83
CA THR A 333 12.72 11.09 0.96
C THR A 333 13.56 12.34 0.90
N THR A 334 14.62 12.39 1.72
CA THR A 334 15.66 13.42 1.69
C THR A 334 17.03 12.76 1.86
N GLY A 335 18.12 13.51 1.74
CA GLY A 335 19.47 13.01 2.07
C GLY A 335 19.59 12.47 3.50
N ALA A 336 18.72 12.88 4.42
CA ALA A 336 18.69 12.38 5.80
C ALA A 336 17.93 11.05 5.97
N GLY A 337 17.16 10.61 4.97
CA GLY A 337 16.37 9.37 5.01
C GLY A 337 14.90 9.54 4.63
N LEU A 338 14.09 8.55 5.00
CA LEU A 338 12.65 8.52 4.72
C LEU A 338 11.86 9.11 5.89
N PHE A 339 10.95 10.02 5.57
CA PHE A 339 10.10 10.73 6.52
C PHE A 339 8.63 10.55 6.14
N THR A 340 7.78 10.60 7.17
CA THR A 340 6.33 10.76 7.03
C THR A 340 5.96 12.17 7.45
N ILE A 341 5.02 12.78 6.73
CA ILE A 341 4.47 14.10 7.02
C ILE A 341 2.96 13.95 7.14
N LYS A 342 2.40 14.21 8.33
CA LYS A 342 0.95 14.29 8.53
C LYS A 342 0.44 15.62 7.98
N VAL A 343 -0.42 15.58 6.96
CA VAL A 343 -0.94 16.75 6.24
C VAL A 343 -1.61 17.73 7.20
N ASN A 344 -2.45 17.25 8.12
CA ASN A 344 -3.26 18.12 8.97
C ASN A 344 -2.43 18.80 10.07
N SER A 345 -1.57 18.04 10.77
CA SER A 345 -0.77 18.55 11.88
C SER A 345 0.60 19.12 11.47
N GLY A 346 1.08 18.81 10.26
CA GLY A 346 2.45 19.10 9.85
C GLY A 346 3.50 18.26 10.59
N GLN A 347 3.08 17.25 11.37
CA GLN A 347 3.99 16.44 12.16
C GLN A 347 4.88 15.61 11.24
N VAL A 348 6.19 15.67 11.49
CA VAL A 348 7.20 14.93 10.75
C VAL A 348 7.81 13.83 11.62
N LYS A 349 7.89 12.62 11.08
CA LYS A 349 8.52 11.47 11.74
C LYS A 349 9.45 10.76 10.77
N LYS A 350 10.70 10.57 11.16
CA LYS A 350 11.67 9.74 10.43
C LYS A 350 11.33 8.26 10.63
N ILE A 351 11.28 7.50 9.53
CA ILE A 351 10.90 6.07 9.54
C ILE A 351 11.88 5.17 8.78
N GLY A 352 12.83 5.75 8.04
CA GLY A 352 13.81 4.98 7.27
C GLY A 352 15.18 5.65 7.22
N LYS A 353 16.18 4.85 6.85
CA LYS A 353 17.57 5.28 6.68
C LYS A 353 17.76 6.07 5.38
N PRO A 354 18.86 6.84 5.23
CA PRO A 354 19.29 7.42 3.95
C PRO A 354 19.51 6.33 2.90
N GLU A 355 18.56 6.18 1.98
CA GLU A 355 18.59 5.23 0.86
C GLU A 355 17.84 5.83 -0.33
N VAL A 356 17.92 5.19 -1.50
CA VAL A 356 17.14 5.61 -2.67
C VAL A 356 15.73 5.02 -2.56
N TYR A 357 14.74 5.89 -2.47
CA TYR A 357 13.33 5.51 -2.46
C TYR A 357 12.67 6.06 -3.73
N PHE A 358 12.24 5.16 -4.62
CA PHE A 358 11.52 5.54 -5.82
C PHE A 358 10.00 5.63 -5.57
N SER A 359 9.42 4.56 -5.02
CA SER A 359 8.04 4.55 -4.58
C SER A 359 7.87 3.71 -3.30
N ILE A 360 7.13 4.24 -2.34
CA ILE A 360 6.75 3.57 -1.09
C ILE A 360 5.31 3.11 -1.17
N LEU A 361 5.08 1.87 -0.75
CA LEU A 361 3.78 1.22 -0.71
C LEU A 361 3.41 0.99 0.78
N PRO A 362 2.70 1.94 1.41
CA PRO A 362 2.34 1.80 2.81
C PRO A 362 1.31 0.67 3.00
N TYR A 363 1.62 -0.25 3.90
CA TYR A 363 0.71 -1.32 4.29
C TYR A 363 -0.06 -0.92 5.54
N MET A 364 -1.35 -0.65 5.33
CA MET A 364 -2.28 -0.19 6.35
C MET A 364 -3.29 -1.31 6.64
N SER A 365 -3.36 -1.78 7.88
CA SER A 365 -4.40 -2.71 8.32
C SER A 365 -4.53 -2.71 9.83
N PHE A 366 -5.71 -3.04 10.35
CA PHE A 366 -5.81 -3.38 11.77
C PHE A 366 -5.16 -4.74 12.01
N TYR A 367 -4.33 -4.83 13.05
CA TYR A 367 -3.70 -6.10 13.40
C TYR A 367 -4.69 -6.99 14.15
N THR A 368 -5.35 -7.89 13.41
CA THR A 368 -6.35 -8.83 13.93
C THR A 368 -6.03 -10.25 13.47
N PRO A 369 -4.94 -10.87 13.95
CA PRO A 369 -4.55 -12.21 13.54
C PRO A 369 -5.65 -13.21 13.89
N GLY A 370 -5.95 -14.12 12.96
CA GLY A 370 -6.89 -15.21 13.20
C GLY A 370 -6.42 -16.13 14.31
N ASN A 371 -7.37 -16.86 14.93
CA ASN A 371 -7.10 -17.79 16.05
C ASN A 371 -5.93 -18.75 15.79
N VAL A 372 -5.72 -19.19 14.54
CA VAL A 372 -4.69 -20.18 14.17
C VAL A 372 -3.27 -19.61 14.31
N GLN A 373 -3.04 -18.37 13.90
CA GLN A 373 -1.73 -17.72 14.05
C GLN A 373 -1.41 -17.40 15.51
N LEU A 374 -2.39 -16.90 16.28
CA LEU A 374 -2.22 -16.60 17.70
C LEU A 374 -1.84 -17.85 18.51
N ILE A 375 -2.41 -19.01 18.18
CA ILE A 375 -2.05 -20.30 18.81
C ILE A 375 -0.63 -20.73 18.40
N GLY A 376 -0.26 -20.57 17.13
CA GLY A 376 1.11 -20.83 16.65
C GLY A 376 2.15 -19.96 17.36
N TYR A 377 1.88 -18.67 17.52
CA TYR A 377 2.76 -17.76 18.27
C TYR A 377 2.78 -18.05 19.77
N MET A 378 1.64 -18.41 20.39
CA MET A 378 1.60 -18.89 21.77
C MET A 378 2.52 -20.11 21.96
N LEU A 379 2.48 -21.09 21.04
CA LEU A 379 3.36 -22.26 21.08
C LEU A 379 4.83 -21.87 20.90
N ILE A 380 5.16 -20.98 19.96
CA ILE A 380 6.54 -20.51 19.75
C ILE A 380 7.05 -19.74 20.97
N VAL A 381 6.26 -18.83 21.55
CA VAL A 381 6.61 -18.07 22.76
C VAL A 381 6.77 -19.02 23.94
N ILE A 382 5.87 -19.98 24.14
CA ILE A 382 6.01 -21.01 25.18
C ILE A 382 7.32 -21.78 24.97
N MET A 383 7.60 -22.26 23.76
CA MET A 383 8.83 -22.99 23.44
C MET A 383 10.12 -22.17 23.63
N HIS A 384 10.09 -20.86 23.39
CA HIS A 384 11.25 -19.98 23.58
C HIS A 384 11.39 -19.45 25.02
N VAL A 385 10.32 -19.47 25.82
CA VAL A 385 10.31 -19.01 27.23
C VAL A 385 10.53 -20.15 28.22
N THR A 386 10.36 -21.43 27.83
CA THR A 386 10.82 -22.58 28.62
C THR A 386 12.17 -23.12 28.12
N PRO A 387 13.32 -22.71 28.69
CA PRO A 387 14.58 -23.38 28.45
C PRO A 387 14.73 -24.65 29.30
N TYR A 388 13.66 -25.40 29.62
CA TYR A 388 13.75 -26.66 30.37
C TYR A 388 12.54 -27.56 30.09
N ALA A 389 12.57 -28.28 28.97
CA ALA A 389 11.72 -29.48 28.78
C ALA A 389 12.30 -30.48 27.76
N CYS A 390 13.62 -30.49 27.52
CA CYS A 390 14.31 -31.58 26.84
C CYS A 390 15.33 -32.22 27.79
N LEU A 391 14.82 -32.91 28.81
CA LEU A 391 15.62 -33.80 29.65
C LEU A 391 14.70 -34.82 30.31
N LEU A 392 14.09 -35.68 29.49
CA LEU A 392 13.52 -36.96 29.91
C LEU A 392 13.22 -37.82 28.66
N ASP A 393 14.28 -38.17 27.93
CA ASP A 393 14.23 -39.19 26.86
C ASP A 393 15.43 -40.15 26.96
N ARG A 394 15.84 -40.44 28.20
CA ARG A 394 16.74 -41.55 28.53
C ARG A 394 16.35 -42.11 29.89
N LEU A 395 15.46 -43.10 29.91
CA LEU A 395 15.37 -44.19 30.90
C LEU A 395 14.11 -45.04 30.66
N LEU A 396 13.99 -45.68 29.49
CA LEU A 396 13.13 -46.86 29.31
C LEU A 396 13.61 -47.67 28.08
N PHE A 397 14.83 -48.18 28.16
CA PHE A 397 15.28 -49.35 27.39
C PHE A 397 16.31 -50.10 28.23
N VAL A 398 15.83 -50.83 29.23
CA VAL A 398 16.49 -51.99 29.83
C VAL A 398 15.38 -52.99 30.18
N ASP A 399 15.59 -54.23 29.74
CA ASP A 399 14.85 -55.47 30.01
C ASP A 399 13.54 -55.76 29.25
N SER A 400 13.69 -56.36 28.07
CA SER A 400 13.14 -57.69 27.70
C SER A 400 13.81 -58.20 26.43
#